data_AF-D5GGB6-F1
#
_entry.id   AF-D5GGB6-F1
#
_cell.length_a   1.000
_cell.length_b   1.000
_cell.length_c   1.000
_cell.angle_alpha   90.00
_cell.angle_beta   90.00
_cell.angle_gamma   90.00
#
_symmetry.space_group_name_H-M   'P 1'
#
loop_
_entity.id
_entity.type
_entity.pdbx_description
1 polymer ?
#
loop_
_entity_poly.entity_id
_entity_poly.type
_entity_poly.pdbx_seq_one_letter_code
_entity_poly.pdbx_strand_id
1 'polypeptide(L)'
;MSISLLLFLIGTLGFVLNRKNIILMLISIEIMLLAITFLILVSSLSFDDILGQTYAIYIIAIAGAESAIGLGILVAFYRLREISLPTPTYSLLPLKKLVQNQLHETDRPLLLLIPKFFGNIGAVSTKNTRSTVEFRVSTLSHLINVIIPHFEKYSLITNKHSDFFFKQIVLLMSENQHRNLDGLQLILNNRA
;
A
#
# COMPACT_ATOMS: atom_id res chain seq x y z
N MET A 1 15.43 -2.41 41.23
CA MET A 1 14.34 -3.41 41.06
C MET A 1 12.98 -2.78 40.81
N SER A 2 12.55 -1.76 41.58
CA SER A 2 11.21 -1.14 41.43
C SER A 2 10.94 -0.57 40.03
N ILE A 3 11.94 0.02 39.38
CA ILE A 3 11.83 0.55 38.01
C ILE A 3 11.57 -0.57 37.00
N SER A 4 12.29 -1.69 37.09
CA SER A 4 12.08 -2.86 36.23
C SER A 4 10.67 -3.42 36.39
N LEU A 5 10.18 -3.50 37.63
CA LEU A 5 8.83 -3.98 37.92
C LEU A 5 7.75 -3.03 37.34
N LEU A 6 7.97 -1.72 37.45
CA LEU A 6 7.07 -0.70 36.91
C LEU A 6 7.02 -0.73 35.37
N LEU A 7 8.18 -0.85 34.72
CA LEU A 7 8.27 -1.02 33.26
C LEU A 7 7.56 -2.30 32.79
N PHE A 8 7.74 -3.40 33.53
CA PHE A 8 7.06 -4.66 33.22
C PHE A 8 5.53 -4.50 33.33
N LEU A 9 5.04 -3.84 34.39
CA LEU A 9 3.61 -3.58 34.56
C LEU A 9 3.04 -2.70 33.43
N ILE A 10 3.73 -1.65 33.02
CA ILE A 10 3.33 -0.81 31.87
C ILE A 10 3.25 -1.66 30.59
N GLY A 11 4.25 -2.52 30.35
CA GLY A 11 4.26 -3.45 29.23
C GLY A 11 3.06 -4.41 29.27
N THR A 12 2.78 -5.02 30.43
CA THR A 12 1.62 -5.93 30.57
C THR A 12 0.28 -5.21 30.37
N LEU A 13 0.12 -4.00 30.89
CA LEU A 13 -1.08 -3.18 30.67
C LEU A 13 -1.23 -2.81 29.20
N GLY A 14 -0.14 -2.39 28.56
CA GLY A 14 -0.10 -2.08 27.13
C GLY A 14 -0.54 -3.25 26.26
N PHE A 15 -0.06 -4.46 26.58
CA PHE A 15 -0.41 -5.69 25.89
C PHE A 15 -1.89 -6.07 26.06
N VAL A 16 -2.42 -6.01 27.29
CA VAL A 16 -3.80 -6.41 27.58
C VAL A 16 -4.83 -5.44 26.99
N LEU A 17 -4.56 -4.13 27.04
CA LEU A 17 -5.49 -3.09 26.57
C LEU A 17 -5.55 -3.02 25.03
N ASN A 18 -4.43 -3.24 24.34
CA ASN A 18 -4.30 -2.93 22.92
C ASN A 18 -4.40 -4.15 21.99
N ARG A 19 -5.28 -5.12 22.31
CA ARG A 19 -5.41 -6.39 21.55
C ARG A 19 -5.79 -6.24 20.07
N LYS A 20 -6.31 -5.09 19.66
CA LYS A 20 -6.76 -4.83 18.28
C LYS A 20 -5.62 -4.38 17.36
N ASN A 21 -4.55 -3.81 17.92
CA ASN A 21 -3.45 -3.21 17.16
C ASN A 21 -2.19 -4.05 17.33
N ILE A 22 -1.91 -4.92 16.36
CA ILE A 22 -0.77 -5.86 16.41
C ILE A 22 0.56 -5.13 16.67
N ILE A 23 0.77 -3.98 16.03
CA ILE A 23 1.99 -3.17 16.21
C ILE A 23 2.16 -2.73 17.68
N LEU A 24 1.07 -2.29 18.31
CA LEU A 24 1.11 -1.82 19.70
C LEU A 24 1.33 -2.98 20.69
N MET A 25 0.86 -4.19 20.35
CA MET A 25 1.18 -5.39 21.11
C MET A 25 2.66 -5.74 21.02
N LEU A 26 3.28 -5.67 19.82
CA LEU A 26 4.72 -5.95 19.64
C LEU A 26 5.58 -4.99 20.46
N ILE A 27 5.26 -3.69 20.43
CA ILE A 27 5.97 -2.68 21.26
C ILE A 27 5.82 -3.00 22.75
N SER A 28 4.66 -3.49 23.18
CA SER A 28 4.43 -3.86 24.57
C SER A 28 5.27 -5.07 25.00
N ILE A 29 5.46 -6.05 24.10
CA ILE A 29 6.32 -7.21 24.34
C ILE A 29 7.79 -6.77 24.44
N GLU A 30 8.26 -5.88 23.57
CA GLU A 30 9.62 -5.32 23.63
C GLU A 30 9.88 -4.59 24.96
N ILE A 31 8.91 -3.81 25.45
CA ILE A 31 9.01 -3.14 26.76
C ILE A 31 9.06 -4.17 27.91
N MET A 32 8.30 -5.27 27.83
CA MET A 32 8.35 -6.35 28.82
C MET A 32 9.70 -7.06 28.82
N LEU A 33 10.25 -7.38 27.64
CA LEU A 33 11.58 -7.98 27.48
C LEU A 33 12.68 -7.06 28.04
N LEU A 34 12.61 -5.77 27.73
CA LEU A 34 13.53 -4.76 28.27
C LEU A 34 13.44 -4.66 29.80
N ALA A 35 12.24 -4.76 30.37
CA ALA A 35 12.06 -4.74 31.83
C ALA A 35 12.72 -5.95 32.50
N ILE A 36 12.61 -7.14 31.89
CA ILE A 36 13.25 -8.37 32.38
C ILE A 36 14.78 -8.28 32.28
N THR A 37 15.32 -7.83 31.14
CA THR A 37 16.77 -7.67 30.99
C THR A 37 17.34 -6.64 31.95
N PHE A 38 16.61 -5.54 32.17
CA PHE A 38 17.00 -4.53 33.15
C PHE A 38 16.95 -5.07 34.60
N LEU A 39 15.98 -5.93 34.93
CA LEU A 39 15.95 -6.62 36.23
C LEU A 39 17.17 -7.52 36.43
N ILE A 40 17.49 -8.34 35.43
CA ILE A 40 18.65 -9.24 35.44
C ILE A 40 19.94 -8.43 35.60
N LEU A 41 20.11 -7.35 34.82
CA LEU A 41 21.29 -6.49 34.86
C LEU A 41 21.49 -5.84 36.25
N VAL A 42 20.44 -5.23 36.82
CA VAL A 42 20.52 -4.58 38.14
C VAL A 42 20.79 -5.60 39.25
N SER A 43 20.17 -6.78 39.16
CA SER A 43 20.42 -7.86 40.13
C SER A 43 21.86 -8.36 40.01
N SER A 44 22.34 -8.60 38.80
CA SER A 44 23.70 -9.06 38.50
C SER A 44 24.77 -8.07 38.97
N LEU A 45 24.53 -6.76 38.84
CA LEU A 45 25.40 -5.72 39.41
C LEU A 45 25.42 -5.74 40.95
N SER A 46 24.34 -6.15 41.60
CA SER A 46 24.27 -6.19 43.07
C SER A 46 24.98 -7.41 43.66
N PHE A 47 25.15 -8.47 42.87
CA PHE A 47 25.82 -9.73 43.27
C PHE A 47 27.20 -9.91 42.62
N ASP A 48 27.72 -8.89 41.92
CA ASP A 48 28.96 -8.95 41.12
C ASP A 48 29.03 -10.17 40.17
N ASP A 49 27.88 -10.60 39.64
CA ASP A 49 27.80 -11.78 38.78
C ASP A 49 28.03 -11.41 37.31
N ILE A 50 29.23 -11.67 36.80
CA ILE A 50 29.62 -11.42 35.40
C ILE A 50 28.75 -12.21 34.39
N LEU A 51 28.21 -13.37 34.78
CA LEU A 51 27.40 -14.19 33.88
C LEU A 51 26.07 -13.51 33.59
N GLY A 52 25.41 -12.97 34.62
CA GLY A 52 24.18 -12.19 34.47
C GLY A 52 24.35 -10.97 33.54
N GLN A 53 25.49 -10.28 33.59
CA GLN A 53 25.79 -9.15 32.70
C GLN A 53 25.94 -9.61 31.25
N THR A 54 26.63 -10.74 31.05
CA THR A 54 26.84 -11.33 29.72
C THR A 54 25.51 -11.77 29.10
N TYR A 55 24.63 -12.41 29.88
CA TYR A 55 23.29 -12.77 29.43
C TYR A 55 22.42 -11.55 29.08
N ALA A 56 22.51 -10.47 29.85
CA ALA A 56 21.75 -9.24 29.55
C ALA A 56 22.10 -8.66 28.17
N ILE A 57 23.40 -8.63 27.81
CA ILE A 57 23.86 -8.19 26.48
C ILE A 57 23.35 -9.12 25.39
N TYR A 58 23.38 -10.44 25.62
CA TYR A 58 22.88 -11.43 24.68
C TYR A 58 21.38 -11.27 24.39
N ILE A 59 20.57 -11.03 25.43
CA ILE A 59 19.13 -10.85 25.26
C ILE A 59 18.82 -9.55 24.50
N ILE A 60 19.53 -8.44 24.77
CA ILE A 60 19.37 -7.19 24.02
C ILE A 60 19.69 -7.39 22.53
N ALA A 61 20.76 -8.13 22.22
CA ALA A 61 21.14 -8.42 20.83
C ALA A 61 20.09 -9.26 20.10
N ILE A 62 19.56 -10.31 20.75
CA ILE A 62 18.51 -11.17 20.18
C ILE A 62 17.21 -10.38 19.98
N ALA A 63 16.79 -9.59 20.97
CA ALA A 63 15.59 -8.75 20.87
C ALA A 63 15.68 -7.78 19.69
N GLY A 64 16.82 -7.12 19.50
CA GLY A 64 17.04 -6.23 18.35
C GLY A 64 16.96 -6.97 17.00
N ALA A 65 17.50 -8.19 16.92
CA ALA A 65 17.43 -9.02 15.71
C ALA A 65 15.99 -9.44 15.39
N GLU A 66 15.21 -9.87 16.39
CA GLU A 66 13.80 -10.24 16.23
C GLU A 66 12.95 -9.06 15.77
N SER A 67 13.11 -7.89 16.39
CA SER A 67 12.44 -6.64 16.01
C SER A 67 12.70 -6.25 14.54
N ALA A 68 13.96 -6.38 14.07
CA ALA A 68 14.31 -6.09 12.67
C ALA A 68 13.61 -7.05 11.69
N ILE A 69 13.53 -8.34 12.03
CA ILE A 69 12.82 -9.35 11.24
C ILE A 69 11.32 -9.03 11.19
N GLY A 70 10.71 -8.72 12.34
CA GLY A 70 9.29 -8.36 12.43
C GLY A 70 8.91 -7.16 11.56
N LEU A 71 9.72 -6.09 11.61
CA LEU A 71 9.50 -4.90 10.77
C LEU A 71 9.72 -5.21 9.28
N GLY A 72 10.74 -6.01 8.95
CA GLY A 72 11.03 -6.40 7.57
C GLY A 72 9.88 -7.18 6.92
N ILE A 73 9.30 -8.14 7.67
CA ILE A 73 8.12 -8.89 7.23
C ILE A 73 6.91 -7.96 7.07
N LEU A 74 6.70 -7.04 8.01
CA LEU A 74 5.61 -6.07 7.94
C LEU A 74 5.71 -5.20 6.67
N VAL A 75 6.90 -4.66 6.38
CA VAL A 75 7.15 -3.85 5.18
C VAL A 75 6.93 -4.67 3.91
N ALA A 76 7.43 -5.90 3.86
CA ALA A 76 7.23 -6.80 2.72
C ALA A 76 5.74 -7.10 2.50
N PHE A 77 4.98 -7.37 3.57
CA PHE A 77 3.55 -7.59 3.51
C PHE A 77 2.78 -6.37 2.99
N TYR A 78 3.09 -5.17 3.50
CA TYR A 78 2.44 -3.94 3.01
C TYR A 78 2.75 -3.68 1.53
N ARG A 79 3.99 -3.91 1.10
CA ARG A 79 4.40 -3.79 -0.31
C ARG A 79 3.64 -4.78 -1.21
N LEU A 80 3.41 -6.01 -0.75
CA LEU A 80 2.62 -7.00 -1.47
C LEU A 80 1.11 -6.69 -1.48
N ARG A 81 0.59 -6.05 -0.43
CA ARG A 81 -0.83 -5.65 -0.36
C ARG A 81 -1.18 -4.51 -1.32
N GLU A 82 -0.26 -3.57 -1.55
CA GLU A 82 -0.43 -2.54 -2.58
C GLU A 82 -0.47 -3.12 -4.00
N ILE A 83 0.23 -4.24 -4.22
CA ILE A 83 0.26 -4.96 -5.50
C ILE A 83 -1.02 -5.80 -5.71
N SER A 84 -1.66 -6.28 -4.62
CA SER A 84 -2.75 -7.27 -4.68
C SER A 84 -4.17 -6.70 -4.51
N LEU A 85 -4.38 -5.40 -4.77
CA LEU A 85 -5.74 -4.86 -4.99
C LEU A 85 -6.06 -4.62 -6.48
N PRO A 86 -6.23 -5.67 -7.30
CA PRO A 86 -7.27 -5.66 -8.31
C PRO A 86 -8.52 -6.27 -7.68
N THR A 87 -9.53 -5.44 -7.39
CA THR A 87 -10.89 -5.94 -7.16
C THR A 87 -11.29 -6.85 -8.33
N PRO A 88 -11.77 -8.08 -8.09
CA PRO A 88 -12.28 -8.93 -9.15
C PRO A 88 -13.66 -8.39 -9.53
N THR A 89 -13.67 -7.40 -10.42
CA THR A 89 -14.84 -7.09 -11.24
C THR A 89 -14.39 -7.32 -12.66
N TYR A 90 -14.61 -8.54 -13.11
CA TYR A 90 -14.36 -9.04 -14.46
C TYR A 90 -15.33 -8.36 -15.44
N SER A 91 -15.04 -7.09 -15.72
CA SER A 91 -15.57 -6.35 -16.85
C SER A 91 -14.66 -5.14 -17.08
N LEU A 92 -13.76 -5.24 -18.06
CA LEU A 92 -13.04 -4.11 -18.69
C LEU A 92 -12.08 -3.27 -17.80
N LEU A 93 -11.68 -3.75 -16.61
CA LEU A 93 -11.06 -2.91 -15.57
C LEU A 93 -9.65 -2.30 -15.82
N PRO A 94 -8.72 -2.83 -16.64
CA PRO A 94 -7.41 -2.17 -16.77
C PRO A 94 -7.47 -0.90 -17.61
N LEU A 95 -8.42 -0.79 -18.54
CA LEU A 95 -8.73 0.49 -19.24
C LEU A 95 -9.31 1.53 -18.28
N LYS A 96 -9.94 1.05 -17.22
CA LYS A 96 -10.73 1.84 -16.29
C LYS A 96 -9.86 2.72 -15.38
N LYS A 97 -8.66 2.24 -15.00
CA LYS A 97 -7.78 2.88 -14.00
C LYS A 97 -6.88 3.99 -14.59
N LEU A 98 -6.63 3.98 -15.90
CA LEU A 98 -5.85 5.02 -16.57
C LEU A 98 -6.64 6.32 -16.79
N VAL A 99 -7.97 6.22 -16.79
CA VAL A 99 -8.85 7.38 -16.98
C VAL A 99 -9.70 7.68 -15.75
N GLN A 100 -9.49 6.93 -14.65
CA GLN A 100 -10.16 7.16 -13.37
C GLN A 100 -9.24 7.70 -12.30
N ASN A 101 -9.19 9.03 -12.24
CA ASN A 101 -8.69 9.72 -11.07
C ASN A 101 -9.78 9.69 -10.00
N GLN A 102 -9.55 8.88 -8.96
CA GLN A 102 -10.36 8.85 -7.75
C GLN A 102 -9.72 9.81 -6.74
N LEU A 103 -10.38 10.94 -6.46
CA LEU A 103 -9.99 11.88 -5.40
C LEU A 103 -11.05 11.94 -4.30
N HIS A 104 -10.71 12.53 -3.16
CA HIS A 104 -11.65 12.76 -2.07
C HIS A 104 -12.70 13.82 -2.46
N GLU A 105 -13.90 13.78 -1.88
CA GLU A 105 -14.97 14.78 -2.14
C GLU A 105 -14.54 16.22 -1.88
N THR A 106 -13.57 16.45 -0.99
CA THR A 106 -12.98 17.77 -0.75
C THR A 106 -12.32 18.36 -1.99
N ASP A 107 -11.78 17.52 -2.87
CA ASP A 107 -11.08 17.92 -4.09
C ASP A 107 -11.99 17.91 -5.33
N ARG A 108 -13.31 17.76 -5.14
CA ARG A 108 -14.30 17.79 -6.22
C ARG A 108 -14.15 19.00 -7.17
N PRO A 109 -13.85 20.23 -6.70
CA PRO A 109 -13.63 21.36 -7.60
C PRO A 109 -12.48 21.16 -8.57
N LEU A 110 -11.39 20.50 -8.14
CA LEU A 110 -10.24 20.18 -9.01
C LEU A 110 -10.63 19.13 -10.05
N LEU A 111 -11.42 18.14 -9.66
CA LEU A 111 -11.92 17.10 -10.57
C LEU A 111 -12.83 17.63 -11.67
N LEU A 112 -13.56 18.73 -11.41
CA LEU A 112 -14.39 19.40 -12.41
C LEU A 112 -13.58 20.21 -13.43
N LEU A 113 -12.30 20.52 -13.15
CA LEU A 113 -11.40 21.17 -14.10
C LEU A 113 -10.87 20.20 -15.16
N ILE A 114 -10.77 18.91 -14.82
CA ILE A 114 -10.24 17.88 -15.73
C ILE A 114 -11.09 17.73 -17.01
N PRO A 115 -12.43 17.56 -16.95
CA PRO A 115 -13.26 17.54 -18.16
C PRO A 115 -13.06 18.78 -19.02
N LYS A 116 -13.01 19.97 -18.39
CA LYS A 116 -12.83 21.25 -19.10
C LYS A 116 -11.50 21.31 -19.83
N PHE A 117 -10.43 20.85 -19.18
CA PHE A 117 -9.09 20.80 -19.78
C PHE A 117 -9.03 19.94 -21.04
N PHE A 118 -9.75 18.81 -21.05
CA PHE A 118 -9.81 17.91 -22.20
C PHE A 118 -10.91 18.26 -23.22
N GLY A 119 -11.48 19.47 -23.18
CA GLY A 119 -12.50 19.90 -24.14
C GLY A 119 -13.92 19.41 -23.80
N ASN A 120 -14.26 19.37 -22.52
CA ASN A 120 -15.55 18.90 -21.96
C ASN A 120 -15.86 17.43 -22.25
N ILE A 121 -14.85 16.56 -22.24
CA ILE A 121 -15.04 15.11 -22.36
C ILE A 121 -15.02 14.41 -20.99
N GLY A 122 -15.71 13.26 -20.92
CA GLY A 122 -15.77 12.41 -19.72
C GLY A 122 -16.85 12.83 -18.73
N ALA A 123 -17.10 11.98 -17.73
CA ALA A 123 -18.11 12.16 -16.72
C ALA A 123 -17.49 12.12 -15.32
N VAL A 124 -17.98 12.99 -14.43
CA VAL A 124 -17.60 13.00 -13.01
C VAL A 124 -18.73 12.38 -12.20
N SER A 125 -18.43 11.33 -11.45
CA SER A 125 -19.39 10.59 -10.61
C SER A 125 -18.92 10.56 -9.17
N THR A 126 -19.83 10.78 -8.23
CA THR A 126 -19.57 10.67 -6.79
C THR A 126 -19.94 9.27 -6.31
N LYS A 127 -19.07 8.68 -5.50
CA LYS A 127 -19.28 7.33 -4.95
C LYS A 127 -19.68 7.45 -3.49
N ASN A 128 -20.99 7.32 -3.22
CA ASN A 128 -21.58 7.49 -1.87
C ASN A 128 -20.92 6.64 -0.77
N THR A 129 -20.32 5.50 -1.11
CA THR A 129 -19.74 4.57 -0.13
C THR A 129 -18.39 5.01 0.46
N ARG A 130 -17.69 5.97 -0.16
CA ARG A 130 -16.29 6.28 0.21
C ARG A 130 -15.92 7.77 0.23
N SER A 131 -16.87 8.68 0.03
CA SER A 131 -16.55 10.11 -0.16
C SER A 131 -15.43 10.29 -1.19
N THR A 132 -15.53 9.55 -2.30
CA THR A 132 -14.58 9.64 -3.41
C THR A 132 -15.31 10.04 -4.68
N VAL A 133 -14.73 10.99 -5.41
CA VAL A 133 -15.16 11.47 -6.71
C VAL A 133 -14.29 10.82 -7.77
N GLU A 134 -14.89 10.36 -8.86
CA GLU A 134 -14.22 9.70 -9.97
C GLU A 134 -14.51 10.43 -11.28
N PHE A 135 -13.47 10.82 -12.02
CA PHE A 135 -13.60 11.18 -13.44
C PHE A 135 -13.49 9.92 -14.30
N ARG A 136 -14.26 9.79 -15.38
CA ARG A 136 -14.19 8.64 -16.29
C ARG A 136 -14.45 9.07 -17.73
N VAL A 137 -13.61 8.60 -18.65
CA VAL A 137 -13.92 8.57 -20.09
C VAL A 137 -14.26 7.14 -20.48
N SER A 138 -15.49 6.93 -20.95
CA SER A 138 -16.00 5.60 -21.31
C SER A 138 -16.07 5.36 -22.81
N THR A 139 -15.99 6.43 -23.61
CA THR A 139 -16.19 6.39 -25.07
C THR A 139 -14.86 6.15 -25.77
N LEU A 140 -14.81 5.10 -26.60
CA LEU A 140 -13.62 4.75 -27.37
C LEU A 140 -13.15 5.88 -28.28
N SER A 141 -14.10 6.62 -28.87
CA SER A 141 -13.82 7.80 -29.70
C SER A 141 -13.03 8.88 -28.97
N HIS A 142 -13.41 9.20 -27.72
CA HIS A 142 -12.69 10.19 -26.93
C HIS A 142 -11.32 9.67 -26.48
N LEU A 143 -11.18 8.36 -26.26
CA LEU A 143 -9.89 7.76 -25.94
C LEU A 143 -8.91 7.91 -27.11
N ILE A 144 -9.35 7.59 -28.33
CA ILE A 144 -8.52 7.63 -29.55
C ILE A 144 -8.19 9.07 -29.95
N ASN A 145 -9.19 9.96 -29.94
CA ASN A 145 -9.04 11.28 -30.56
C ASN A 145 -8.49 12.35 -29.61
N VAL A 146 -8.59 12.15 -28.29
CA VAL A 146 -8.22 13.18 -27.30
C VAL A 146 -7.20 12.66 -26.31
N ILE A 147 -7.46 11.50 -25.69
CA ILE A 147 -6.63 11.00 -24.58
C ILE A 147 -5.29 10.47 -25.08
N ILE A 148 -5.27 9.57 -26.08
CA ILE A 148 -4.01 9.01 -26.60
C ILE A 148 -3.06 10.09 -27.13
N PRO A 149 -3.50 11.04 -28.01
CA PRO A 149 -2.61 12.08 -28.52
C PRO A 149 -2.04 12.98 -27.42
N HIS A 150 -2.81 13.22 -26.35
CA HIS A 150 -2.33 14.00 -25.21
C HIS A 150 -1.17 13.30 -24.48
N PHE A 151 -1.31 12.01 -24.17
CA PHE A 151 -0.27 11.25 -23.47
C PHE A 151 0.95 10.92 -24.35
N GLU A 152 0.78 10.87 -25.68
CA GLU A 152 1.91 10.82 -26.61
C GLU A 152 2.70 12.13 -26.61
N LYS A 153 2.00 13.28 -26.58
CA LYS A 153 2.64 14.59 -26.51
C LYS A 153 3.29 14.87 -25.16
N TYR A 154 2.68 14.38 -24.08
CA TYR A 154 3.11 14.58 -22.70
C TYR A 154 3.28 13.23 -21.99
N SER A 155 4.31 12.47 -22.39
CA SER A 155 4.58 11.16 -21.81
C SER A 155 4.89 11.24 -20.31
N LEU A 156 4.31 10.32 -19.52
CA LEU A 156 4.53 10.28 -18.08
C LEU A 156 5.93 9.72 -17.78
N ILE A 157 6.73 10.46 -17.02
CA ILE A 157 8.12 10.11 -16.67
C ILE A 157 8.19 8.91 -15.69
N THR A 158 7.07 8.52 -15.07
CA THR A 158 7.04 7.50 -14.01
C THR A 158 7.11 6.06 -14.55
N ASN A 159 7.56 5.10 -13.72
CA ASN A 159 7.58 3.64 -13.95
C ASN A 159 6.21 2.99 -14.31
N LYS A 160 5.17 3.77 -14.57
CA LYS A 160 3.92 3.27 -15.14
C LYS A 160 4.13 2.98 -16.63
N HIS A 161 4.71 1.80 -16.91
CA HIS A 161 4.77 1.15 -18.22
C HIS A 161 3.39 0.92 -18.89
N SER A 162 2.29 1.37 -18.28
CA SER A 162 0.91 1.14 -18.72
C SER A 162 0.47 1.95 -19.95
N ASP A 163 1.18 3.01 -20.33
CA ASP A 163 0.72 3.92 -21.39
C ASP A 163 0.84 3.27 -22.78
N PHE A 164 1.93 2.53 -23.03
CA PHE A 164 2.13 1.82 -24.29
C PHE A 164 1.12 0.69 -24.48
N PHE A 165 0.89 -0.09 -23.42
CA PHE A 165 -0.11 -1.16 -23.42
C PHE A 165 -1.53 -0.64 -23.62
N PHE A 166 -1.85 0.50 -23.00
CA PHE A 166 -3.16 1.12 -23.17
C PHE A 166 -3.43 1.54 -24.60
N LYS A 167 -2.46 2.19 -25.25
CA LYS A 167 -2.56 2.54 -26.67
C LYS A 167 -2.80 1.30 -27.52
N GLN A 168 -2.02 0.24 -27.31
CA GLN A 168 -2.15 -1.00 -28.09
C GLN A 168 -3.53 -1.66 -27.91
N ILE A 169 -4.06 -1.69 -26.68
CA ILE A 169 -5.39 -2.23 -26.40
C ILE A 169 -6.48 -1.39 -27.07
N VAL A 170 -6.40 -0.05 -26.99
CA VAL A 170 -7.38 0.83 -27.62
C VAL A 170 -7.37 0.70 -29.14
N LEU A 171 -6.21 0.52 -29.76
CA LEU A 171 -6.08 0.24 -31.19
C LEU A 171 -6.69 -1.12 -31.58
N LEU A 172 -6.39 -2.19 -30.83
CA LEU A 172 -7.01 -3.51 -31.02
C LEU A 172 -8.54 -3.45 -30.85
N MET A 173 -9.03 -2.57 -29.99
CA MET A 173 -10.47 -2.32 -29.84
C MET A 173 -11.07 -1.60 -31.04
N SER A 174 -10.38 -0.59 -31.57
CA SER A 174 -10.76 0.14 -32.79
C SER A 174 -10.86 -0.80 -34.01
N GLU A 175 -9.94 -1.75 -34.11
CA GLU A 175 -9.87 -2.73 -35.21
C GLU A 175 -10.80 -3.94 -35.01
N ASN A 176 -11.63 -3.96 -33.97
CA ASN A 176 -12.49 -5.10 -33.57
C ASN A 176 -11.74 -6.43 -33.28
N GLN A 177 -10.41 -6.40 -33.23
CA GLN A 177 -9.54 -7.55 -32.97
C GLN A 177 -9.75 -8.14 -31.55
N HIS A 178 -10.27 -7.34 -30.62
CA HIS A 178 -10.66 -7.78 -29.27
C HIS A 178 -11.74 -8.87 -29.22
N ARG A 179 -12.42 -9.14 -30.35
CA ARG A 179 -13.42 -10.22 -30.48
C ARG A 179 -12.80 -11.54 -30.94
N ASN A 180 -11.58 -11.51 -31.44
CA ASN A 180 -10.86 -12.68 -31.93
C ASN A 180 -10.01 -13.27 -30.79
N LEU A 181 -9.81 -14.58 -30.82
CA LEU A 181 -9.04 -15.29 -29.79
C LEU A 181 -7.59 -14.81 -29.72
N ASP A 182 -6.96 -14.55 -30.87
CA ASP A 182 -5.60 -14.04 -30.97
C ASP A 182 -5.47 -12.62 -30.39
N GLY A 183 -6.41 -11.74 -30.72
CA GLY A 183 -6.46 -10.38 -30.17
C GLY A 183 -6.74 -10.37 -28.66
N LEU A 184 -7.57 -11.29 -28.18
CA LEU A 184 -7.81 -11.47 -26.75
C LEU A 184 -6.56 -11.98 -26.02
N GLN A 185 -5.83 -12.94 -26.60
CA GLN A 185 -4.56 -13.44 -26.06
C GLN A 185 -3.50 -12.32 -25.99
N LEU A 186 -3.41 -11.48 -27.02
CA LEU A 186 -2.54 -10.29 -27.00
C LEU A 186 -2.90 -9.32 -25.88
N ILE A 187 -4.20 -9.11 -25.62
CA ILE A 187 -4.66 -8.27 -24.51
C ILE A 187 -4.30 -8.91 -23.15
N LEU A 188 -4.34 -10.23 -23.03
CA LEU A 188 -4.04 -10.95 -21.79
C LEU A 188 -2.55 -11.02 -21.49
N ASN A 189 -1.72 -11.30 -22.50
CA ASN A 189 -0.27 -11.41 -22.33
C ASN A 189 0.39 -10.07 -21.98
N ASN A 190 -0.18 -8.96 -22.44
CA ASN A 190 0.28 -7.60 -22.14
C ASN A 190 -0.14 -7.08 -20.75
N ARG A 191 -0.76 -7.91 -19.90
CA ARG A 191 -1.15 -7.54 -18.52
C ARG A 191 -0.22 -8.09 -17.44
N ALA A 192 0.71 -8.99 -17.79
CA ALA A 192 1.73 -9.54 -16.90
C ALA A 192 2.93 -8.59 -16.78
#